data_AF-A0A150HAX2-F1
#
_entry.id   AF-A0A150HAX2-F1
#
_cell.length_a   1.000
_cell.length_b   1.000
_cell.length_c   1.000
_cell.angle_alpha   90.00
_cell.angle_beta   90.00
_cell.angle_gamma   90.00
#
_symmetry.space_group_name_H-M   'P 1'
#
loop_
_entity.id
_entity.type
_entity.pdbx_description
1 polymer ?
#
loop_
_entity_poly.entity_id
_entity_poly.type
_entity_poly.pdbx_seq_one_letter_code
_entity_poly.pdbx_strand_id
1 'polypeptide(L)'
;MLDLHDLRPNPEVPHWGSYGKIHVRFGKALPGSPPRRRTILAVPEFEWAIDGLKVWVEQLRPRMKAVDTRALWLTERGSRVAYRHANQRFALIRDDLGLDKTLTLHSLRHSYVTHLIEFGYAERFVQEQVGHNASSTTAIYTSVSDDFKNRMLQEALSRVHGQKEESA
;
A
#
# COMPACT_ATOMS: atom_id res chain seq x y z
N MET A 1 -4.31 0.07 -11.61
CA MET A 1 -4.44 1.52 -11.39
C MET A 1 -5.55 1.74 -10.37
N LEU A 2 -5.33 2.61 -9.39
CA LEU A 2 -6.25 2.79 -8.25
C LEU A 2 -7.22 3.95 -8.49
N ASP A 3 -8.44 3.77 -8.01
CA ASP A 3 -9.50 4.78 -7.96
C ASP A 3 -9.79 5.19 -6.50
N LEU A 4 -10.45 6.32 -6.32
CA LEU A 4 -10.86 6.79 -4.98
C LEU A 4 -11.69 5.74 -4.23
N HIS A 5 -12.60 5.04 -4.92
CA HIS A 5 -13.44 4.01 -4.29
C HIS A 5 -12.67 2.73 -3.92
N ASP A 6 -11.41 2.59 -4.35
CA ASP A 6 -10.54 1.49 -3.91
C ASP A 6 -10.04 1.70 -2.47
N LEU A 7 -10.09 2.93 -1.96
CA LEU A 7 -9.87 3.24 -0.54
C LEU A 7 -11.10 2.78 0.26
N ARG A 8 -10.87 2.00 1.32
CA ARG A 8 -11.91 1.40 2.12
C ARG A 8 -11.63 1.57 3.62
N PRO A 9 -12.68 1.76 4.42
CA PRO A 9 -12.53 1.74 5.87
C PRO A 9 -12.19 0.34 6.36
N ASN A 10 -11.56 0.29 7.52
CA ASN A 10 -11.38 -0.94 8.27
C ASN A 10 -12.07 -0.78 9.64
N PRO A 11 -13.15 -1.55 9.93
CA PRO A 11 -13.90 -1.45 11.19
C PRO A 11 -13.03 -1.62 12.44
N GLU A 12 -11.94 -2.37 12.32
CA GLU A 12 -10.96 -2.62 13.37
C GLU A 12 -10.15 -1.38 13.78
N VAL A 13 -10.11 -0.36 12.91
CA VAL A 13 -9.34 0.89 13.06
C VAL A 13 -10.12 2.08 12.50
N PRO A 14 -11.22 2.47 13.16
CA PRO A 14 -12.15 3.46 12.63
C PRO A 14 -11.52 4.86 12.47
N HIS A 15 -10.50 5.20 13.26
CA HIS A 15 -9.80 6.49 13.20
C HIS A 15 -9.03 6.71 11.88
N TRP A 16 -8.70 5.64 11.14
CA TRP A 16 -8.14 5.74 9.80
C TRP A 16 -9.19 6.09 8.73
N GLY A 17 -10.47 6.22 9.09
CA GLY A 17 -11.53 6.59 8.16
C GLY A 17 -11.57 5.66 6.94
N SER A 18 -11.66 6.21 5.74
CA SER A 18 -11.69 5.42 4.49
C SER A 18 -10.33 4.86 4.05
N TYR A 19 -9.27 4.98 4.86
CA TYR A 19 -7.90 4.66 4.45
C TYR A 19 -7.33 3.39 5.11
N GLY A 20 -8.15 2.67 5.90
CA GLY A 20 -7.68 1.48 6.62
C GLY A 20 -7.34 0.28 5.74
N LYS A 21 -7.87 0.21 4.51
CA LYS A 21 -7.46 -0.78 3.51
C LYS A 21 -7.64 -0.28 2.08
N ILE A 22 -6.89 -0.87 1.15
CA ILE A 22 -6.94 -0.56 -0.28
C ILE A 22 -7.26 -1.83 -1.08
N HIS A 23 -8.30 -1.77 -1.91
CA HIS A 23 -8.67 -2.86 -2.82
C HIS A 23 -7.93 -2.70 -4.16
N VAL A 24 -6.92 -3.53 -4.39
CA VAL A 24 -6.22 -3.60 -5.67
C VAL A 24 -7.02 -4.49 -6.62
N ARG A 25 -7.80 -3.89 -7.52
CA ARG A 25 -8.64 -4.63 -8.49
C ARG A 25 -7.90 -5.17 -9.70
N PHE A 26 -6.80 -4.51 -10.09
CA PHE A 26 -6.09 -4.77 -11.36
C PHE A 26 -4.63 -5.16 -11.11
N GLY A 27 -4.40 -6.26 -10.38
CA GLY A 27 -3.07 -6.84 -10.22
C GLY A 27 -2.61 -7.60 -11.47
N LYS A 28 -1.29 -7.82 -11.59
CA LYS A 28 -0.69 -8.61 -12.67
C LYS A 28 -1.36 -9.98 -12.75
N ALA A 29 -2.00 -10.26 -13.89
CA ALA A 29 -2.63 -11.54 -14.17
C ALA A 29 -1.63 -12.52 -14.77
N LEU A 30 -1.96 -13.81 -14.70
CA LEU A 30 -1.36 -14.80 -15.60
C LEU A 30 -1.96 -14.60 -17.02
N PRO A 31 -1.25 -14.97 -18.09
CA PRO A 31 -1.81 -14.96 -19.43
C PRO A 31 -3.17 -15.69 -19.47
N GLY A 32 -4.19 -15.04 -20.05
CA GLY A 32 -5.55 -15.60 -20.14
C GLY A 32 -6.37 -15.61 -18.84
N SER A 33 -5.81 -15.17 -17.70
CA SER A 33 -6.52 -15.12 -16.43
C SER A 33 -7.07 -13.73 -16.11
N PRO A 34 -8.14 -13.62 -15.30
CA PRO A 34 -8.61 -12.33 -14.80
C PRO A 34 -7.53 -11.64 -13.95
N PRO A 35 -7.59 -10.30 -13.82
CA PRO A 35 -6.69 -9.55 -12.95
C PRO A 35 -6.72 -10.08 -11.51
N ARG A 36 -5.53 -10.24 -10.93
CA ARG A 36 -5.42 -10.69 -9.54
C ARG A 36 -5.87 -9.56 -8.62
N ARG A 37 -6.96 -9.82 -7.89
CA ARG A 37 -7.48 -8.91 -6.86
C ARG A 37 -6.82 -9.20 -5.53
N ARG A 38 -6.56 -8.15 -4.75
CA ARG A 38 -6.11 -8.30 -3.36
C ARG A 38 -6.51 -7.08 -2.54
N THR A 39 -6.58 -7.28 -1.23
CA THR A 39 -6.76 -6.21 -0.26
C THR A 39 -5.45 -5.99 0.46
N ILE A 40 -5.00 -4.74 0.48
CA ILE A 40 -3.83 -4.28 1.23
C ILE A 40 -4.35 -3.61 2.48
N LEU A 41 -3.95 -4.07 3.67
CA LEU A 41 -4.27 -3.39 4.92
C LEU A 41 -3.21 -2.33 5.21
N ALA A 42 -3.65 -1.15 5.65
CA ALA A 42 -2.74 -0.20 6.27
C ALA A 42 -2.21 -0.79 7.58
N VAL A 43 -1.00 -0.38 7.98
CA VAL A 43 -0.32 -0.87 9.18
C VAL A 43 0.17 0.31 10.01
N PRO A 44 0.16 0.21 11.36
CA PRO A 44 0.42 1.35 12.24
C PRO A 44 1.84 1.91 12.12
N GLU A 45 2.83 1.10 11.77
CA GLU A 45 4.22 1.54 11.57
C GLU A 45 4.35 2.50 10.37
N PHE A 46 3.39 2.50 9.44
CA PHE A 46 3.32 3.40 8.28
C PHE A 46 2.11 4.34 8.34
N GLU A 47 1.61 4.67 9.53
CA GLU A 47 0.46 5.57 9.71
C GLU A 47 0.68 6.94 9.06
N TRP A 48 1.93 7.43 9.01
CA TRP A 48 2.30 8.67 8.30
C TRP A 48 1.91 8.66 6.81
N ALA A 49 1.85 7.49 6.17
CA ALA A 49 1.42 7.36 4.77
C ALA A 49 -0.09 7.61 4.63
N ILE A 50 -0.88 7.28 5.67
CA ILE A 50 -2.31 7.58 5.74
C ILE A 50 -2.51 9.08 5.84
N ASP A 51 -1.73 9.76 6.69
CA ASP A 51 -1.81 11.22 6.85
C ASP A 51 -1.50 11.94 5.54
N GLY A 52 -0.43 11.53 4.85
CA GLY A 52 -0.11 12.06 3.52
C GLY A 52 -1.22 11.80 2.50
N LEU A 53 -1.84 10.61 2.54
CA LEU A 53 -2.94 10.26 1.64
C LEU A 53 -4.20 11.08 1.93
N LYS A 54 -4.53 11.35 3.20
CA LYS A 54 -5.62 12.26 3.60
C LYS A 54 -5.39 13.65 3.05
N VAL A 55 -4.20 14.22 3.25
CA VAL A 55 -3.84 15.55 2.69
C VAL A 55 -4.01 15.55 1.17
N TRP A 56 -3.52 14.52 0.48
CA TRP A 56 -3.67 14.41 -0.96
C TRP A 56 -5.15 14.35 -1.38
N VAL A 57 -5.91 13.39 -0.85
CA VAL A 57 -7.28 13.09 -1.31
C VAL A 57 -8.27 14.18 -0.93
N GLU A 58 -8.13 14.76 0.26
CA GLU A 58 -9.13 15.66 0.85
C GLU A 58 -8.78 17.13 0.60
N GLN A 59 -7.49 17.47 0.44
CA GLN A 59 -7.08 18.87 0.34
C GLN A 59 -6.49 19.23 -1.03
N LEU A 60 -5.58 18.42 -1.56
CA LEU A 60 -4.85 18.77 -2.78
C LEU A 60 -5.62 18.37 -4.05
N ARG A 61 -6.03 17.11 -4.13
CA ARG A 61 -6.70 16.56 -5.30
C ARG A 61 -8.00 17.29 -5.66
N PRO A 62 -8.88 17.72 -4.73
CA PRO A 62 -10.10 18.46 -5.06
C PRO A 62 -9.84 19.83 -5.70
N ARG A 63 -8.64 20.40 -5.50
CA ARG A 63 -8.22 21.67 -6.12
C ARG A 63 -7.72 21.49 -7.55
N MET A 64 -7.50 20.25 -8.00
CA MET A 64 -7.06 19.96 -9.36
C MET A 64 -8.25 19.86 -10.31
N LYS A 65 -8.07 20.32 -11.55
CA LYS A 65 -9.06 20.15 -12.63
C LYS A 65 -9.03 18.71 -13.16
N ALA A 66 -9.65 17.79 -12.44
CA ALA A 66 -9.64 16.37 -12.78
C ALA A 66 -10.41 16.08 -14.08
N VAL A 67 -9.71 15.49 -15.06
CA VAL A 67 -10.31 14.93 -16.27
C VAL A 67 -10.89 13.53 -15.96
N ASP A 68 -10.15 12.71 -15.20
CA ASP A 68 -10.66 11.45 -14.65
C ASP A 68 -10.98 11.64 -13.16
N THR A 69 -12.24 11.93 -12.86
CA THR A 69 -12.72 12.22 -11.49
C THR A 69 -12.60 11.02 -10.55
N ARG A 70 -12.43 9.80 -11.07
CA ARG A 70 -12.30 8.57 -10.25
C ARG A 70 -10.86 8.25 -9.88
N ALA A 71 -9.89 8.67 -10.70
CA ALA A 71 -8.49 8.28 -10.52
C ALA A 71 -7.92 8.76 -9.18
N LEU A 72 -7.30 7.88 -8.41
CA LEU A 72 -6.68 8.26 -7.13
C LEU A 72 -5.52 9.26 -7.36
N TRP A 73 -4.70 9.00 -8.38
CA TRP A 73 -3.53 9.81 -8.72
C TRP A 73 -3.73 10.53 -10.03
N LEU A 74 -3.55 11.86 -10.00
CA LEU A 74 -3.71 12.74 -11.14
C LEU A 74 -2.37 13.36 -11.54
N THR A 75 -2.19 13.56 -12.84
CA THR A 75 -1.14 14.42 -13.39
C THR A 75 -1.54 15.88 -13.20
N GLU A 76 -0.61 16.81 -13.39
CA GLU A 76 -0.89 18.26 -13.38
C GLU A 76 -1.98 18.66 -14.39
N ARG A 77 -2.13 17.90 -15.47
CA ARG A 77 -3.18 18.09 -16.49
C ARG A 77 -4.52 17.46 -16.10
N GLY A 78 -4.63 16.88 -14.91
CA GLY A 78 -5.86 16.27 -14.40
C GLY A 78 -6.17 14.87 -14.95
N SER A 79 -5.31 14.32 -15.80
CA SER A 79 -5.45 12.93 -16.28
C SER A 79 -4.83 11.94 -15.29
N ARG A 80 -5.16 10.65 -15.43
CA ARG A 80 -4.61 9.60 -14.57
C ARG A 80 -3.09 9.43 -14.75
N VAL A 81 -2.35 9.34 -13.64
CA VAL A 81 -0.89 9.07 -13.67
C VAL A 81 -0.59 7.67 -14.20
N ALA A 82 0.09 7.55 -15.34
CA ALA A 82 0.54 6.26 -15.87
C ALA A 82 1.67 5.62 -15.04
N TYR A 83 1.76 4.29 -15.03
CA TYR A 83 2.85 3.57 -14.35
C TYR A 83 4.25 4.01 -14.82
N ARG A 84 4.42 4.20 -16.14
CA ARG A 84 5.68 4.73 -16.70
C ARG A 84 6.01 6.11 -16.13
N HIS A 85 5.01 6.98 -15.97
CA HIS A 85 5.20 8.31 -15.41
C HIS A 85 5.63 8.25 -13.94
N ALA A 86 5.03 7.37 -13.15
CA ALA A 86 5.47 7.16 -11.76
C ALA A 86 6.95 6.71 -11.68
N ASN A 87 7.39 5.78 -12.54
CA ASN A 87 8.80 5.36 -12.59
C ASN A 87 9.72 6.51 -13.00
N GLN A 88 9.32 7.31 -13.99
CA GLN A 88 10.09 8.47 -14.44
C GLN A 88 10.21 9.52 -13.32
N ARG A 89 9.12 9.86 -12.64
CA ARG A 89 9.12 10.82 -11.52
C ARG A 89 9.99 10.32 -10.36
N PHE A 90 9.92 9.03 -10.04
CA PHE A 90 10.80 8.44 -9.03
C PHE A 90 12.27 8.55 -9.42
N ALA A 91 12.62 8.20 -10.67
CA ALA A 91 14.00 8.30 -11.15
C ALA A 91 14.53 9.74 -11.11
N LEU A 92 13.70 10.73 -11.48
CA LEU A 92 14.05 12.15 -11.37
C LEU A 92 14.35 12.54 -9.93
N ILE A 93 13.45 12.25 -8.99
CA ILE A 93 13.64 12.58 -7.56
C ILE A 93 14.88 11.88 -6.99
N ARG A 94 15.10 10.61 -7.35
CA ARG A 94 16.28 9.84 -6.96
C ARG A 94 17.57 10.52 -7.45
N ASP A 95 17.60 10.92 -8.71
CA ASP A 95 18.78 11.55 -9.33
C ASP A 95 19.04 12.94 -8.72
N ASP A 96 17.99 13.73 -8.47
CA ASP A 96 18.07 15.05 -7.82
C ASP A 96 18.61 14.96 -6.38
N LEU A 97 18.32 13.86 -5.68
CA LEU A 97 18.83 13.57 -4.34
C LEU A 97 20.22 12.90 -4.34
N GLY A 98 20.82 12.65 -5.51
CA GLY A 98 22.13 12.00 -5.62
C GLY A 98 22.14 10.53 -5.18
N LEU A 99 20.99 9.85 -5.20
CA LEU A 99 20.87 8.47 -4.76
C LEU A 99 21.29 7.47 -5.86
N ASP A 100 21.65 6.26 -5.46
CA ASP A 100 22.12 5.21 -6.38
C ASP A 100 21.07 4.85 -7.44
N LYS A 101 21.49 4.79 -8.72
CA LYS A 101 20.63 4.51 -9.88
C LYS A 101 19.97 3.13 -9.87
N THR A 102 20.48 2.19 -9.07
CA THR A 102 19.87 0.87 -8.84
C THR A 102 18.57 0.95 -8.05
N LEU A 103 18.34 2.05 -7.31
CA LEU A 103 17.07 2.29 -6.64
C LEU A 103 15.96 2.53 -7.67
N THR A 104 14.87 1.78 -7.51
CA THR A 104 13.67 1.85 -8.35
C THR A 104 12.42 1.82 -7.46
N LEU A 105 11.24 2.03 -8.05
CA LEU A 105 9.97 1.79 -7.33
C LEU A 105 9.82 0.36 -6.82
N HIS A 106 10.50 -0.63 -7.43
CA HIS A 106 10.50 -2.00 -6.91
C HIS A 106 11.29 -2.11 -5.61
N SER A 107 12.36 -1.32 -5.46
CA SER A 107 13.14 -1.24 -4.22
C SER A 107 12.28 -0.80 -3.04
N LEU A 108 11.37 0.17 -3.24
CA LEU A 108 10.41 0.57 -2.19
C LEU A 108 9.51 -0.59 -1.73
N ARG A 109 9.10 -1.47 -2.66
CA ARG A 109 8.35 -2.68 -2.29
C ARG A 109 9.21 -3.65 -1.49
N HIS A 110 10.47 -3.84 -1.88
CA HIS A 110 11.38 -4.69 -1.12
C HIS A 110 11.60 -4.16 0.29
N SER A 111 11.87 -2.86 0.44
CA SER A 111 11.99 -2.22 1.76
C SER A 111 10.73 -2.40 2.60
N TYR A 112 9.54 -2.23 2.01
CA TYR A 112 8.27 -2.48 2.71
C TYR A 112 8.17 -3.94 3.21
N VAL A 113 8.49 -4.93 2.36
CA VAL A 113 8.48 -6.35 2.74
C VAL A 113 9.46 -6.63 3.87
N THR A 114 10.71 -6.15 3.74
CA THR A 114 11.75 -6.32 4.75
C THR A 114 11.31 -5.72 6.09
N HIS A 115 10.80 -4.49 6.09
CA HIS A 115 10.34 -3.85 7.33
C HIS A 115 9.17 -4.60 7.97
N LEU A 116 8.19 -5.09 7.21
CA LEU A 116 7.12 -5.90 7.82
C LEU A 116 7.69 -7.16 8.49
N ILE A 117 8.67 -7.82 7.88
CA ILE A 117 9.33 -8.98 8.48
C ILE A 117 10.08 -8.58 9.75
N GLU A 118 10.82 -7.47 9.73
CA GLU A 118 11.56 -6.93 10.89
C GLU A 118 10.62 -6.52 12.03
N PHE A 119 9.44 -6.00 11.71
CA PHE A 119 8.38 -5.72 12.68
C PHE A 119 7.67 -7.00 13.15
N GLY A 120 8.11 -8.19 12.72
CA GLY A 120 7.57 -9.47 13.19
C GLY A 120 6.19 -9.81 12.63
N TYR A 121 5.77 -9.22 11.50
CA TYR A 121 4.58 -9.70 10.81
C TYR A 121 4.81 -11.11 10.30
N ALA A 122 3.81 -11.97 10.45
CA ALA A 122 3.85 -13.32 9.90
C ALA A 122 4.11 -13.28 8.38
N GLU A 123 5.02 -14.12 7.88
CA GLU A 123 5.42 -14.14 6.47
C GLU A 123 4.21 -14.22 5.52
N ARG A 124 3.21 -15.02 5.91
CA ARG A 124 1.96 -15.19 5.16
C ARG A 124 1.20 -13.87 4.99
N PHE A 125 1.11 -13.05 6.04
CA PHE A 125 0.51 -11.71 5.95
C PHE A 125 1.27 -10.84 4.95
N VAL A 126 2.60 -10.87 5.02
CA VAL A 126 3.47 -10.09 4.12
C VAL A 126 3.28 -10.51 2.66
N GLN A 127 3.25 -11.83 2.39
CA GLN A 127 3.02 -12.39 1.05
C GLN A 127 1.67 -11.94 0.45
N GLU A 128 0.61 -11.94 1.25
CA GLU A 128 -0.71 -11.51 0.81
C GLU A 128 -0.80 -10.01 0.50
N GLN A 129 -0.15 -9.17 1.32
CA GLN A 129 -0.06 -7.72 1.11
C GLN A 129 0.55 -7.39 -0.27
N VAL A 130 1.64 -8.07 -0.64
CA VAL A 130 2.32 -7.83 -1.93
C VAL A 130 1.75 -8.65 -3.10
N GLY A 131 0.96 -9.67 -2.81
CA GLY A 131 0.33 -10.54 -3.81
C GLY A 131 1.31 -11.53 -4.46
N HIS A 132 2.34 -11.95 -3.72
CA HIS A 132 3.27 -13.00 -4.16
C HIS A 132 2.69 -14.36 -3.77
N ASN A 133 2.12 -15.09 -4.74
CA ASN A 133 2.02 -16.55 -4.63
C ASN A 133 3.29 -17.11 -5.28
N ALA A 134 4.26 -17.46 -4.43
CA ALA A 134 5.54 -18.10 -4.72
C ALA A 134 6.60 -17.27 -5.51
N SER A 135 7.73 -17.06 -4.84
CA SER A 135 9.05 -17.01 -5.45
C SER A 135 9.95 -17.94 -4.61
N SER A 136 9.89 -19.25 -4.89
CA SER A 136 10.80 -20.36 -4.49
C SER A 136 11.70 -20.13 -3.25
N THR A 137 11.61 -20.88 -2.14
CA THR A 137 11.57 -22.36 -2.01
C THR A 137 10.98 -22.72 -0.63
N THR A 138 10.07 -23.71 -0.60
CA THR A 138 9.53 -24.36 0.62
C THR A 138 8.51 -23.57 1.46
N ALA A 139 7.39 -23.16 0.86
CA ALA A 139 6.21 -22.78 1.63
C ALA A 139 4.94 -23.26 0.92
N ILE A 140 4.53 -24.49 1.22
CA ILE A 140 3.20 -25.01 0.92
C ILE A 140 2.26 -24.36 1.93
N TYR A 141 1.56 -23.27 1.59
CA TYR A 141 0.48 -22.81 2.47
C TYR A 141 -0.76 -22.37 1.68
N THR A 142 -1.85 -23.03 2.05
CA THR A 142 -3.25 -22.92 1.62
C THR A 142 -3.75 -21.46 1.66
N SER A 143 -4.88 -21.14 1.00
CA SER A 143 -5.56 -19.84 1.13
C SER A 143 -5.84 -19.50 2.61
N VAL A 144 -5.67 -18.24 3.00
CA VAL A 144 -5.98 -17.73 4.35
C VAL A 144 -7.27 -16.92 4.30
N SER A 145 -8.00 -16.90 5.42
CA SER A 145 -9.17 -16.05 5.59
C SER A 145 -8.75 -14.61 5.90
N ASP A 146 -9.65 -13.67 5.60
CA ASP A 146 -9.49 -12.26 5.98
C ASP A 146 -9.31 -12.07 7.50
N ASP A 147 -9.83 -13.00 8.31
CA ASP A 147 -9.69 -12.99 9.77
C ASP A 147 -8.23 -13.04 10.24
N PHE A 148 -7.39 -13.79 9.52
CA PHE A 148 -5.97 -13.87 9.84
C PHE A 148 -5.29 -12.51 9.67
N LYS A 149 -5.59 -11.79 8.58
CA LYS A 149 -5.01 -10.46 8.34
C LYS A 149 -5.44 -9.45 9.38
N ASN A 150 -6.72 -9.47 9.74
CA ASN A 150 -7.25 -8.56 10.77
C ASN A 150 -6.59 -8.84 12.13
N ARG A 151 -6.36 -10.11 12.48
CA ARG A 151 -5.64 -10.48 13.71
C ARG A 151 -4.21 -9.94 13.73
N MET A 152 -3.46 -10.13 12.64
CA MET A 152 -2.09 -9.60 12.54
C MET A 152 -2.06 -8.07 12.63
N LEU A 153 -3.06 -7.39 12.06
CA LEU A 153 -3.20 -5.95 12.21
C LEU A 153 -3.47 -5.56 13.67
N GLN A 154 -4.37 -6.27 14.36
CA GLN A 154 -4.68 -6.02 15.77
C GLN A 154 -3.47 -6.21 16.68
N GLU A 155 -2.69 -7.27 16.47
CA GLU A 155 -1.45 -7.52 17.20
C GLU A 155 -0.40 -6.40 16.97
N ALA A 156 -0.33 -5.85 15.76
CA ALA A 156 0.55 -4.73 15.48
C ALA A 156 0.08 -3.42 16.10
N LEU A 157 -1.23 -3.16 16.10
CA LEU A 157 -1.82 -1.97 16.73
C LEU A 157 -1.55 -1.96 18.23
N SER A 158 -1.78 -3.08 18.91
CA SER A 158 -1.51 -3.18 20.35
C SER A 158 -0.04 -2.94 20.67
N ARG A 159 0.87 -3.44 19.85
CA ARG A 159 2.31 -3.22 20.01
C ARG A 159 2.73 -1.76 19.78
N VAL A 160 2.29 -1.13 18.68
CA VAL A 160 2.77 0.21 18.29
C VAL A 160 2.08 1.32 19.08
N HIS A 161 0.77 1.21 19.29
CA HIS A 161 0.01 2.23 20.01
C HIS A 161 0.05 2.01 21.52
N GLY A 162 0.11 0.77 22.01
CA GLY A 162 0.28 0.49 23.45
C GLY A 162 1.61 0.98 24.02
N GLN A 163 2.70 0.94 23.24
CA GLN A 163 4.01 1.48 23.66
C GLN A 163 4.05 3.02 23.70
N LYS A 164 3.21 3.71 22.91
CA LYS A 164 3.13 5.17 22.92
C LYS A 164 2.45 5.71 24.18
N GLU A 165 1.54 4.96 24.78
CA GLU A 165 0.83 5.36 26.01
C GLU A 165 1.66 5.14 27.28
N GLU A 166 2.60 4.19 27.30
CA GLU A 166 3.51 3.96 28.43
C GLU A 166 4.74 4.89 28.45
N SER A 167 4.99 5.62 27.35
CA SER A 167 6.17 6.49 27.19
C SER A 167 5.86 8.01 27.28
N ALA A 168 4.64 8.38 27.68
CA ALA A 168 4.16 9.76 27.82
C ALA A 168 3.83 10.08 29.28
#